data_AF-A0A951WC22-F1
#
_entry.id   AF-A0A951WC22-F1
#
_cell.length_a   1.000
_cell.length_b   1.000
_cell.length_c   1.000
_cell.angle_alpha   90.00
_cell.angle_beta   90.00
_cell.angle_gamma   90.00
#
_symmetry.space_group_name_H-M   'P 1'
#
loop_
_entity.id
_entity.type
_entity.pdbx_description
1 polymer ?
#
loop_
_entity_poly.entity_id
_entity_poly.type
_entity_poly.pdbx_seq_one_letter_code
_entity_poly.pdbx_strand_id
1 'polypeptide(L)'
;MVKNKNSFAGLKYVPTILGISGYLLLFLLAFFLFLGRKSESLRIGLLLDFDPEYYTHTTNFSISLIICLVFGFSEILFTGKIKSSYWMGLFLIGVNFIYELYIPLINTPDIIDAYYGLVGTLIPFPYFYFLKKFGITENPLYKGN
;
A
#
# COMPACT_ATOMS: atom_id res chain seq x y z
N MET A 1 -16.87 18.71 30.10
CA MET A 1 -17.03 17.27 29.78
C MET A 1 -16.68 17.04 28.33
N VAL A 2 -15.47 16.56 28.03
CA VAL A 2 -15.14 16.06 26.69
C VAL A 2 -15.82 14.70 26.58
N LYS A 3 -16.86 14.58 25.74
CA LYS A 3 -17.43 13.27 25.41
C LYS A 3 -16.29 12.45 24.80
N ASN A 4 -15.84 11.43 25.53
CA ASN A 4 -14.87 10.47 25.04
C ASN A 4 -15.56 9.67 23.94
N LYS A 5 -15.54 10.21 22.71
CA LYS A 5 -16.17 9.60 21.55
C LYS A 5 -15.26 8.42 21.22
N ASN A 6 -15.66 7.20 21.59
CA ASN A 6 -14.92 5.99 21.26
C ASN A 6 -14.62 6.01 19.75
N SER A 7 -13.37 6.27 19.39
CA SER A 7 -12.92 6.47 18.00
C SER A 7 -13.19 5.25 17.12
N PHE A 8 -13.27 4.08 17.75
CA PHE A 8 -13.58 2.81 17.10
C PHE A 8 -15.06 2.63 16.73
N ALA A 9 -15.99 3.45 17.25
CA ALA A 9 -17.42 3.29 16.95
C ALA A 9 -17.76 3.49 15.46
N GLY A 10 -16.88 4.17 14.69
CA GLY A 10 -17.04 4.37 13.25
C GLY A 10 -16.52 3.22 12.38
N LEU A 11 -15.78 2.25 12.94
CA LEU A 11 -15.25 1.12 12.19
C LEU A 11 -16.26 -0.03 12.22
N LYS A 12 -16.65 -0.54 11.05
CA LYS A 12 -17.53 -1.71 10.95
C LYS A 12 -16.81 -2.99 11.35
N TYR A 13 -15.52 -3.09 11.00
CA TYR A 13 -14.67 -4.22 11.33
C TYR A 13 -13.43 -3.75 12.09
N VAL A 14 -12.91 -4.62 12.95
CA VAL A 14 -11.61 -4.47 13.59
C VAL A 14 -10.65 -5.54 13.08
N PRO A 15 -9.36 -5.20 12.88
CA PRO A 15 -8.39 -6.16 12.42
C PRO A 15 -7.99 -7.10 13.57
N THR A 16 -7.81 -8.38 13.25
CA THR A 16 -7.19 -9.34 14.18
C THR A 16 -5.69 -9.11 14.25
N ILE A 17 -5.01 -9.77 15.19
CA ILE A 17 -3.54 -9.75 15.25
C ILE A 17 -2.94 -10.15 13.91
N LEU A 18 -3.47 -11.20 13.26
CA LEU A 18 -3.01 -11.63 11.93
C LEU A 18 -3.21 -10.55 10.86
N GLY A 19 -4.36 -9.88 10.86
CA GLY A 19 -4.64 -8.78 9.94
C GLY A 19 -3.66 -7.62 10.10
N ILE A 20 -3.39 -7.21 11.34
CA ILE A 20 -2.43 -6.16 11.67
C ILE A 20 -1.00 -6.58 11.31
N SER A 21 -0.60 -7.82 11.63
CA SER A 21 0.74 -8.33 11.32
C SER A 21 1.00 -8.30 9.81
N GLY A 22 0.04 -8.72 8.98
CA GLY A 22 0.19 -8.65 7.52
C GLY A 22 0.31 -7.21 7.01
N TYR A 23 -0.48 -6.29 7.56
CA TYR A 23 -0.39 -4.86 7.23
C TYR A 23 0.99 -4.29 7.58
N LEU A 24 1.44 -4.51 8.82
CA LEU A 24 2.74 -4.00 9.30
C LEU A 24 3.90 -4.62 8.55
N LEU A 25 3.83 -5.91 8.19
CA LEU A 25 4.87 -6.57 7.42
C LEU A 25 5.04 -5.92 6.04
N LEU A 26 3.94 -5.69 5.31
CA LEU A 26 3.99 -5.04 4.01
C LEU A 26 4.46 -3.59 4.10
N PHE A 27 4.00 -2.86 5.13
CA PHE A 27 4.43 -1.49 5.37
C PHE A 27 5.94 -1.43 5.66
N LEU A 28 6.43 -2.28 6.57
CA LEU A 28 7.84 -2.36 6.94
C LEU A 28 8.71 -2.80 5.76
N LEU A 29 8.23 -3.74 4.93
CA LEU A 29 8.90 -4.14 3.70
C LEU A 29 9.05 -2.95 2.75
N ALA A 30 7.97 -2.24 2.45
CA ALA A 30 8.00 -1.08 1.57
C ALA A 30 8.92 0.03 2.10
N PHE A 31 8.89 0.27 3.42
CA PHE A 31 9.75 1.23 4.09
C PHE A 31 11.22 0.81 4.05
N PHE A 32 11.53 -0.46 4.34
CA PHE A 32 12.88 -1.00 4.30
C PHE A 32 13.48 -0.91 2.89
N LEU A 33 12.71 -1.30 1.87
CA LEU A 33 13.12 -1.17 0.47
C LEU A 33 13.40 0.30 0.12
N PHE A 34 12.53 1.22 0.55
CA PHE A 34 12.75 2.66 0.35
C PHE A 34 14.04 3.16 1.00
N LEU A 35 14.41 2.66 2.19
CA LEU A 35 15.66 3.03 2.84
C LEU A 35 16.90 2.53 2.07
N GLY A 36 16.82 1.38 1.39
CA GLY A 36 17.90 0.86 0.54
C GLY A 36 18.25 1.76 -0.65
N ARG A 37 17.34 2.66 -1.05
CA ARG A 37 17.66 3.73 -2.02
C ARG A 37 18.71 4.69 -1.48
N LYS A 38 18.68 4.99 -0.18
CA LYS A 38 19.61 5.93 0.47
C LYS A 38 20.84 5.26 1.09
N SER A 39 20.76 3.99 1.43
CA SER A 39 21.81 3.27 2.16
C SER A 39 22.12 1.94 1.48
N GLU A 40 23.35 1.82 0.96
CA GLU A 40 23.77 0.62 0.23
C GLU A 40 23.83 -0.62 1.13
N SER A 41 24.14 -0.47 2.41
CA SER A 41 24.18 -1.57 3.38
C SER A 41 22.81 -2.20 3.65
N LEU A 42 21.72 -1.53 3.28
CA LEU A 42 20.35 -2.03 3.37
C LEU A 42 19.86 -2.64 2.05
N ARG A 43 20.69 -2.64 1.00
CA ARG A 43 20.32 -3.23 -0.29
C ARG A 43 20.36 -4.75 -0.22
N ILE A 44 19.35 -5.37 -0.81
CA ILE A 44 19.19 -6.81 -0.89
C ILE A 44 19.88 -7.27 -2.18
N GLY A 45 20.95 -8.06 -2.07
CA GLY A 45 21.74 -8.53 -3.21
C GLY A 45 20.90 -9.23 -4.29
N LEU A 46 19.98 -10.12 -3.87
CA LEU A 46 19.05 -10.81 -4.78
C LEU A 46 18.23 -9.89 -5.69
N LEU A 47 17.88 -8.68 -5.22
CA LEU A 47 17.15 -7.72 -6.02
C LEU A 47 18.07 -7.04 -7.05
N LEU A 48 19.32 -6.77 -6.67
CA LEU A 48 20.34 -6.21 -7.55
C LEU A 48 20.81 -7.20 -8.62
N ASP A 49 20.83 -8.50 -8.31
CA ASP A 49 21.15 -9.55 -9.28
C ASP A 49 20.06 -9.68 -10.34
N PHE A 50 18.80 -9.41 -9.97
CA PHE A 50 17.66 -9.42 -10.89
C PHE A 50 17.56 -8.13 -11.70
N ASP A 51 17.75 -6.99 -11.05
CA ASP A 51 17.76 -5.66 -11.65
C ASP A 51 18.83 -4.79 -10.95
N PRO A 52 19.97 -4.53 -11.60
CA PRO A 52 21.04 -3.69 -11.03
C PRO A 52 20.58 -2.28 -10.64
N GLU A 53 19.51 -1.79 -11.27
CA GLU A 53 18.95 -0.46 -11.05
C GLU A 53 17.75 -0.49 -10.09
N TYR A 54 17.39 -1.63 -9.50
CA TYR A 54 16.20 -1.78 -8.63
C TYR A 54 15.97 -0.64 -7.64
N TYR A 55 17.04 -0.18 -6.97
CA TYR A 55 16.96 0.84 -5.93
C TYR A 55 16.79 2.27 -6.46
N THR A 56 16.96 2.53 -7.75
CA THR A 56 16.60 3.82 -8.38
C THR A 56 15.08 3.94 -8.47
N HIS A 57 14.38 2.87 -8.85
CA HIS A 57 12.93 2.82 -9.07
C HIS A 57 12.10 2.49 -7.83
N THR A 58 12.75 2.04 -6.75
CA THR A 58 12.09 1.62 -5.51
C THR A 58 11.16 2.68 -4.89
N THR A 59 11.37 3.98 -5.14
CA THR A 59 10.47 5.02 -4.63
C THR A 59 9.06 4.90 -5.19
N ASN A 60 8.92 4.73 -6.51
CA ASN A 60 7.61 4.62 -7.16
C ASN A 60 6.88 3.35 -6.70
N PHE A 61 7.63 2.25 -6.56
CA PHE A 61 7.14 1.02 -5.95
C PHE A 61 6.63 1.22 -4.52
N SER A 62 7.47 1.74 -3.62
CA SER A 62 7.15 1.85 -2.19
C SER A 62 6.00 2.84 -1.94
N ILE A 63 5.97 3.97 -2.65
CA ILE A 63 4.88 4.95 -2.51
C ILE A 63 3.57 4.33 -2.98
N SER A 64 3.54 3.72 -4.17
CA SER A 64 2.34 3.11 -4.72
C SER A 64 1.80 1.99 -3.83
N LEU A 65 2.70 1.15 -3.29
CA LEU A 65 2.36 0.11 -2.33
C LEU A 65 1.74 0.69 -1.06
N ILE A 66 2.40 1.66 -0.42
CA ILE A 66 1.92 2.24 0.85
C ILE A 66 0.57 2.93 0.66
N ILE A 67 0.39 3.74 -0.39
CA ILE A 67 -0.88 4.44 -0.63
C ILE A 67 -2.01 3.43 -0.83
N CYS A 68 -1.80 2.42 -1.69
CA CYS A 68 -2.82 1.42 -1.95
C CYS A 68 -3.13 0.61 -0.68
N LEU A 69 -2.10 0.17 0.06
CA LEU A 69 -2.22 -0.59 1.31
C LEU A 69 -3.02 0.18 2.37
N VAL A 70 -2.66 1.44 2.63
CA VAL A 70 -3.32 2.29 3.65
C VAL A 70 -4.79 2.52 3.27
N PHE A 71 -5.04 2.87 2.01
CA PHE A 71 -6.40 3.13 1.53
C PHE A 71 -7.28 1.89 1.62
N GLY A 72 -6.81 0.75 1.09
CA GLY A 72 -7.61 -0.46 1.05
C GLY A 72 -7.78 -1.14 2.40
N PHE A 73 -6.76 -1.09 3.27
CA PHE A 73 -6.92 -1.52 4.66
C PHE A 73 -8.02 -0.71 5.35
N SER A 74 -8.00 0.62 5.19
CA SER A 74 -9.02 1.51 5.76
C SER A 74 -10.41 1.22 5.19
N GLU A 75 -10.56 1.11 3.86
CA GLU A 75 -11.85 0.80 3.21
C GLU A 75 -12.46 -0.50 3.77
N ILE A 76 -11.63 -1.53 3.95
CA ILE A 76 -12.07 -2.82 4.49
C ILE A 76 -12.56 -2.66 5.93
N LEU A 77 -11.84 -1.93 6.79
CA LEU A 77 -12.28 -1.72 8.17
C LEU A 77 -13.58 -0.90 8.27
N PHE A 78 -13.76 0.10 7.42
CA PHE A 78 -14.98 0.91 7.42
C PHE A 78 -16.19 0.20 6.78
N THR A 79 -15.98 -0.60 5.75
CA THR A 79 -17.08 -1.05 4.88
C THR A 79 -17.13 -2.57 4.63
N GLY A 80 -16.03 -3.28 4.83
CA GLY A 80 -15.84 -4.68 4.43
C GLY A 80 -15.68 -4.88 2.91
N LYS A 81 -15.59 -3.80 2.13
CA LYS A 81 -15.49 -3.80 0.67
C LYS A 81 -14.09 -3.36 0.23
N ILE A 82 -13.81 -3.56 -1.07
CA ILE A 82 -12.55 -3.21 -1.74
C ILE A 82 -12.81 -2.46 -3.06
N LYS A 83 -14.04 -1.97 -3.26
CA LYS A 83 -14.46 -1.43 -4.55
C LYS A 83 -13.75 -0.12 -4.84
N SER A 84 -13.65 0.76 -3.86
CA SER A 84 -12.93 2.03 -3.98
C SER A 84 -11.43 1.80 -4.13
N SER A 85 -10.89 0.75 -3.53
CA SER A 85 -9.48 0.35 -3.66
C SER A 85 -9.11 -0.04 -5.08
N TYR A 86 -10.01 -0.72 -5.82
CA TYR A 86 -9.78 -0.96 -7.25
C TYR A 86 -9.66 0.34 -8.05
N TRP A 87 -10.54 1.30 -7.80
CA TRP A 87 -10.47 2.61 -8.45
C TRP A 87 -9.21 3.39 -8.06
N MET A 88 -8.82 3.35 -6.78
CA MET A 88 -7.57 3.94 -6.32
C MET A 88 -6.36 3.28 -7.01
N GLY A 89 -6.36 1.95 -7.14
CA GLY A 89 -5.29 1.24 -7.84
C GLY A 89 -5.19 1.65 -9.31
N LEU A 90 -6.33 1.67 -10.02
CA LEU A 90 -6.37 2.15 -11.42
C LEU A 90 -5.89 3.59 -11.55
N PHE A 91 -6.29 4.47 -10.62
CA PHE A 91 -5.83 5.85 -10.58
C PHE A 91 -4.32 5.94 -10.35
N LEU A 92 -3.76 5.21 -9.39
CA LEU A 92 -2.32 5.19 -9.11
C LEU A 92 -1.52 4.67 -10.32
N ILE A 93 -1.99 3.62 -10.98
CA ILE A 93 -1.35 3.12 -12.21
C ILE A 93 -1.36 4.22 -13.28
N GLY A 94 -2.51 4.86 -13.51
CA GLY A 94 -2.63 5.98 -14.43
C GLY A 94 -1.67 7.12 -14.10
N VAL A 95 -1.57 7.51 -12.83
CA VAL A 95 -0.65 8.56 -12.37
C VAL A 95 0.80 8.17 -12.62
N ASN A 96 1.23 6.95 -12.27
CA ASN A 96 2.61 6.50 -12.50
C ASN A 96 2.98 6.56 -13.99
N PHE A 97 2.13 6.04 -14.88
CA PHE A 97 2.40 6.07 -16.32
C PHE A 97 2.32 7.47 -16.91
N ILE A 98 1.35 8.30 -16.50
CA ILE A 98 1.21 9.67 -17.01
C ILE A 98 2.41 10.51 -16.57
N TYR A 99 2.80 10.40 -15.31
CA TYR A 99 3.91 11.16 -14.73
C TYR A 99 5.22 10.84 -15.44
N GLU A 100 5.59 9.55 -15.57
CA GLU A 100 6.86 9.18 -16.17
C GLU A 100 6.90 9.42 -17.70
N LEU A 101 5.79 9.26 -18.42
CA LEU A 101 5.81 9.37 -19.89
C LEU A 101 5.58 10.80 -20.42
N TYR A 102 4.84 11.63 -19.70
CA TYR A 102 4.34 12.91 -20.22
C TYR A 102 4.71 14.13 -19.39
N ILE A 103 5.33 13.97 -18.22
CA ILE A 103 5.76 15.08 -17.36
C ILE A 103 7.30 15.10 -17.26
N PRO A 104 8.00 15.55 -18.31
CA PRO A 104 9.47 15.61 -18.33
C PRO A 104 10.06 16.72 -17.44
N LEU A 105 9.21 17.44 -16.68
CA LEU A 105 9.63 18.57 -15.85
C LEU A 105 10.48 18.16 -14.64
N ILE A 106 10.40 16.89 -14.20
CA ILE A 106 11.06 16.43 -12.96
C ILE A 106 11.97 15.20 -13.22
N ASN A 107 11.63 14.33 -14.18
CA ASN A 107 12.39 13.10 -14.47
C ASN A 107 12.62 12.93 -15.98
N THR A 108 13.71 12.26 -16.37
CA THR A 108 13.84 11.70 -17.74
C THR A 108 12.78 10.61 -17.92
N PRO A 109 12.06 10.57 -19.06
CA PRO A 109 11.06 9.54 -19.26
C PRO A 109 11.62 8.14 -19.10
N ASP A 110 11.15 7.42 -18.09
CA ASP A 110 11.55 6.06 -17.78
C ASP A 110 10.32 5.18 -17.54
N ILE A 111 10.05 4.27 -18.47
CA ILE A 111 8.91 3.37 -18.38
C ILE A 111 9.09 2.33 -17.27
N ILE A 112 10.33 2.00 -16.88
CA ILE A 112 10.61 1.03 -15.82
C ILE A 112 10.09 1.58 -14.49
N ASP A 113 10.30 2.85 -14.21
CA ASP A 113 9.75 3.53 -13.03
C ASP A 113 8.22 3.36 -12.91
N ALA A 114 7.50 3.47 -14.03
CA ALA A 114 6.04 3.26 -14.06
C ALA A 114 5.64 1.80 -13.78
N TYR A 115 6.42 0.82 -14.27
CA TYR A 115 6.20 -0.59 -13.95
C TYR A 115 6.44 -0.90 -12.47
N TYR A 116 7.44 -0.29 -11.85
CA TYR A 116 7.65 -0.39 -10.40
C TYR A 116 6.44 0.14 -9.62
N GLY A 117 5.89 1.28 -10.02
CA GLY A 117 4.64 1.81 -9.47
C GLY A 117 3.43 0.88 -9.66
N LEU A 118 3.30 0.26 -10.84
CA LEU A 118 2.27 -0.75 -11.13
C LEU A 118 2.39 -1.95 -10.18
N VAL A 119 3.58 -2.55 -10.07
CA VAL A 119 3.80 -3.72 -9.20
C VAL A 119 3.53 -3.36 -7.74
N GLY A 120 4.02 -2.20 -7.28
CA GLY A 120 3.73 -1.69 -5.94
C GLY A 120 2.23 -1.55 -5.68
N THR A 121 1.46 -1.09 -6.66
CA THR A 121 0.00 -0.97 -6.57
C THR A 121 -0.71 -2.33 -6.48
N LEU A 122 -0.19 -3.37 -7.15
CA LEU A 122 -0.85 -4.68 -7.23
C LEU A 122 -0.62 -5.56 -5.99
N ILE A 123 0.55 -5.45 -5.34
CA ILE A 123 0.94 -6.29 -4.19
C ILE A 123 -0.07 -6.27 -3.02
N PRO A 124 -0.70 -5.13 -2.66
CA PRO A 124 -1.69 -5.11 -1.57
C PRO A 124 -2.96 -5.91 -1.83
N PHE A 125 -3.35 -6.16 -3.08
CA PHE A 125 -4.63 -6.82 -3.40
C PHE A 125 -4.72 -8.28 -2.94
N PRO A 126 -3.71 -9.14 -3.16
CA PRO A 126 -3.64 -10.44 -2.51
C PRO A 126 -3.80 -10.36 -0.98
N TYR A 127 -3.14 -9.39 -0.33
CA TYR A 127 -3.29 -9.19 1.10
C TYR A 127 -4.72 -8.81 1.49
N PHE A 128 -5.40 -7.94 0.75
CA PHE A 128 -6.80 -7.59 1.00
C PHE A 128 -7.74 -8.80 0.95
N TYR A 129 -7.50 -9.74 0.04
CA TYR A 129 -8.24 -11.00 -0.01
C TYR A 129 -8.09 -11.78 1.31
N PHE A 130 -6.85 -11.96 1.79
CA PHE A 130 -6.59 -12.66 3.05
C PHE A 130 -7.09 -11.90 4.28
N LEU A 131 -6.94 -10.57 4.31
CA LEU A 131 -7.44 -9.70 5.37
C LEU A 131 -8.94 -9.87 5.54
N LYS A 132 -9.71 -9.86 4.45
CA LYS A 132 -11.16 -10.07 4.52
C LYS A 132 -11.55 -11.48 4.97
N LYS A 133 -10.78 -12.49 4.58
CA LYS A 133 -11.11 -13.89 4.85
C LYS A 133 -10.74 -14.32 6.27
N PHE A 134 -9.64 -13.80 6.82
CA PHE A 134 -9.06 -14.29 8.07
C PHE A 134 -8.59 -13.17 9.03
N GLY A 135 -8.44 -11.95 8.53
CA GLY A 135 -7.74 -10.87 9.23
C GLY A 135 -8.64 -9.83 9.88
N ILE A 136 -9.96 -9.96 9.82
CA ILE A 136 -10.93 -9.02 10.41
C ILE A 136 -12.05 -9.74 11.14
N THR A 137 -12.65 -9.05 12.11
CA THR A 137 -13.87 -9.45 12.82
C THR A 137 -14.84 -8.29 12.91
N GLU A 138 -16.14 -8.58 13.08
CA GLU A 138 -17.13 -7.52 13.32
C GLU A 138 -16.79 -6.76 14.60
N ASN A 139 -17.01 -5.44 14.56
CA ASN A 139 -16.78 -4.59 15.72
C ASN A 139 -18.02 -4.58 16.61
N PRO A 140 -17.97 -5.08 17.86
CA PRO A 140 -19.11 -5.09 18.76
C PRO A 140 -19.58 -3.68 19.17
N LEU A 141 -18.73 -2.66 18.98
CA LEU A 141 -19.05 -1.26 19.26
C LEU A 141 -19.70 -0.54 18.06
N TYR A 142 -19.77 -1.19 16.90
CA TYR A 142 -20.35 -0.61 15.71
C TYR A 142 -21.88 -0.61 15.82
N LYS A 143 -22.43 0.58 16.01
CA LYS A 143 -23.86 0.83 15.92
C LYS A 143 -24.10 1.31 14.50
N GLY A 144 -24.41 0.38 13.60
CA GLY A 144 -24.79 0.75 12.24
C GLY A 144 -25.87 1.84 12.28
N ASN A 145 -25.75 2.81 11.37
CA ASN A 145 -26.84 3.76 11.12
C ASN A 145 -27.92 3.09 10.26
#